data_AF-A0A6B2YS27-F1
#
_entry.id   AF-A0A6B2YS27-F1
#
_cell.length_a   1.000
_cell.length_b   1.000
_cell.length_c   1.000
_cell.angle_alpha   90.00
_cell.angle_beta   90.00
_cell.angle_gamma   90.00
#
_symmetry.space_group_name_H-M   'P 1'
#
loop_
_entity.id
_entity.type
_entity.pdbx_description
1 polymer ?
#
loop_
_entity_poly.entity_id
_entity_poly.type
_entity_poly.pdbx_seq_one_letter_code
_entity_poly.pdbx_strand_id
1 'polypeptide(L)'
;MTWSLRGRGPDDVPVLADAGPPLGRPAGPATGRGVRVCVVDSGVERDHPLIGPLAGSWVVVKDGESGEIAVEPTTTGDTCGHGTACAGIVRRTAPECEIHSVRVLGERFSGTGDVLMAGLRWAVEQRFDVVNLSLSTTRTRFAQELHSLADSAYFARTVIVASAHNTPVESFPWRFASVISVGSHQEDDPELHLYNPDPPVEFFGPGQNVTVPWLGGRTIRTTGNSFATPYVAGLCARVLSAHPRMTAFQLKNALYLSAANVRHAPRPSSTPAGDTRDDSEN
;
A
#
# COMPACT_ATOMS: atom_id res chain seq x y z
N MET A 1 12.97 -17.86 -4.63
CA MET A 1 11.66 -17.20 -4.65
C MET A 1 11.87 -15.70 -4.44
N THR A 2 12.09 -14.93 -5.50
CA THR A 2 11.98 -13.48 -5.39
C THR A 2 10.50 -13.14 -5.26
N TRP A 3 10.14 -12.28 -4.32
CA TRP A 3 8.76 -11.86 -4.06
C TRP A 3 8.22 -10.88 -5.11
N SER A 4 8.74 -10.95 -6.34
CA SER A 4 8.40 -10.13 -7.49
C SER A 4 8.00 -11.05 -8.63
N LEU A 5 6.98 -10.65 -9.38
CA LEU A 5 6.52 -11.36 -10.57
C LEU A 5 7.37 -10.93 -11.77
N ARG A 6 8.37 -11.75 -12.12
CA ARG A 6 9.27 -11.50 -13.26
C ARG A 6 8.91 -12.38 -14.44
N GLY A 7 8.88 -11.81 -15.64
CA GLY A 7 8.65 -12.57 -16.87
C GLY A 7 7.22 -13.06 -17.06
N ARG A 8 6.27 -12.63 -16.22
CA ARG A 8 4.88 -13.10 -16.23
C ARG A 8 3.94 -11.90 -16.10
N GLY A 9 2.95 -11.84 -16.98
CA GLY A 9 1.91 -10.83 -17.01
C GLY A 9 0.56 -11.37 -16.50
N PRO A 10 -0.52 -10.59 -16.65
CA PRO A 10 -1.84 -10.92 -16.11
C PRO A 10 -2.39 -12.28 -16.61
N ASP A 11 -2.14 -12.60 -17.88
CA ASP A 11 -2.65 -13.83 -18.50
C ASP A 11 -1.84 -15.08 -18.13
N ASP A 12 -0.63 -14.90 -17.58
CA ASP A 12 0.20 -16.00 -17.09
C ASP A 12 -0.23 -16.45 -15.69
N VAL A 13 -0.91 -15.60 -14.91
CA VAL A 13 -1.35 -15.84 -13.52
C VAL A 13 -2.86 -15.59 -13.35
N PRO A 14 -3.74 -16.17 -14.17
CA PRO A 14 -5.16 -15.86 -14.11
C PRO A 14 -5.79 -16.38 -12.81
N VAL A 15 -6.75 -15.62 -12.28
CA VAL A 15 -7.55 -16.00 -11.12
C VAL A 15 -9.03 -15.89 -11.48
N LEU A 16 -9.80 -16.92 -11.18
CA LEU A 16 -11.25 -16.90 -11.36
C LEU A 16 -11.90 -16.40 -10.07
N ALA A 17 -12.72 -15.37 -10.19
CA ALA A 17 -13.58 -14.90 -9.10
C ALA A 17 -15.05 -15.14 -9.47
N ASP A 18 -15.86 -15.51 -8.48
CA ASP A 18 -17.31 -15.52 -8.64
C ASP A 18 -17.81 -14.12 -9.00
N ALA A 19 -18.93 -14.05 -9.72
CA ALA A 19 -19.54 -12.78 -10.07
C ALA A 19 -19.97 -12.03 -8.79
N GLY A 20 -19.15 -11.07 -8.37
CA GLY A 20 -19.46 -10.24 -7.21
C GLY A 20 -20.67 -9.32 -7.46
N PRO A 21 -21.36 -8.87 -6.39
CA PRO A 21 -22.23 -7.71 -6.50
C PRO A 21 -21.38 -6.54 -7.03
N PRO A 22 -21.91 -5.71 -7.95
CA PRO A 22 -21.13 -4.58 -8.45
C PRO A 22 -20.80 -3.68 -7.26
N LEU A 23 -19.54 -3.33 -7.08
CA LEU A 23 -19.19 -2.19 -6.22
C LEU A 23 -19.95 -1.00 -6.79
N GLY A 24 -20.86 -0.42 -6.00
CA GLY A 24 -21.66 0.72 -6.44
C GLY A 24 -20.73 1.81 -6.99
N ARG A 25 -21.03 2.30 -8.20
CA ARG A 25 -20.14 3.26 -8.87
C ARG A 25 -20.01 4.51 -7.99
N PRO A 26 -18.80 5.00 -7.70
CA PRO A 26 -18.64 6.18 -6.88
C PRO A 26 -19.34 7.40 -7.50
N ALA A 27 -19.78 8.32 -6.64
CA ALA A 27 -20.49 9.53 -7.04
C ALA A 27 -19.60 10.56 -7.79
N GLY A 28 -18.28 10.33 -7.85
CA GLY A 28 -17.30 11.19 -8.50
C GLY A 28 -15.96 10.47 -8.72
N PRO A 29 -14.94 11.16 -9.28
CA PRO A 29 -13.62 10.58 -9.51
C PRO A 29 -12.93 10.24 -8.18
N ALA A 30 -12.42 9.02 -8.07
CA ALA A 30 -11.69 8.52 -6.91
C ALA A 30 -10.21 8.97 -6.98
N THR A 31 -9.94 10.17 -6.46
CA THR A 31 -8.64 10.88 -6.53
C THR A 31 -7.82 10.82 -5.24
N GLY A 32 -8.35 10.22 -4.17
CA GLY A 32 -7.72 10.21 -2.84
C GLY A 32 -8.10 11.40 -1.95
N ARG A 33 -8.95 12.32 -2.42
CA ARG A 33 -9.38 13.50 -1.64
C ARG A 33 -9.93 13.11 -0.26
N GLY A 34 -9.44 13.79 0.78
CA GLY A 34 -9.87 13.58 2.17
C GLY A 34 -9.31 12.32 2.83
N VAL A 35 -8.36 11.62 2.18
CA VAL A 35 -7.66 10.47 2.75
C VAL A 35 -6.26 10.87 3.18
N ARG A 36 -5.89 10.51 4.41
CA ARG A 36 -4.57 10.77 4.99
C ARG A 36 -3.65 9.56 4.78
N VAL A 37 -2.60 9.74 4.01
CA VAL A 37 -1.57 8.74 3.71
C VAL A 37 -0.28 9.10 4.43
N CYS A 38 0.20 8.23 5.30
CA CYS A 38 1.47 8.40 6.01
C CYS A 38 2.57 7.55 5.36
N VAL A 39 3.65 8.20 4.92
CA VAL A 39 4.86 7.56 4.43
C VAL A 39 5.84 7.43 5.60
N VAL A 40 5.97 6.21 6.12
CA VAL A 40 6.93 5.87 7.19
C VAL A 40 8.21 5.36 6.53
N ASP A 41 9.22 6.23 6.40
CA ASP A 41 10.39 5.96 5.55
C ASP A 41 11.61 6.86 5.93
N SER A 42 12.44 7.28 4.97
CA SER A 42 13.60 8.17 5.15
C SER A 42 13.25 9.67 5.21
N GLY A 43 11.97 10.01 5.31
CA GLY A 43 11.45 11.37 5.21
C GLY A 43 10.98 11.70 3.79
N VAL A 44 10.40 12.88 3.58
CA VAL A 44 9.96 13.36 2.26
C VAL A 44 10.46 14.79 2.04
N GLU A 45 11.02 15.06 0.85
CA GLU A 45 11.39 16.40 0.44
C GLU A 45 10.13 17.29 0.29
N ARG A 46 10.02 18.30 1.15
CA ARG A 46 8.80 19.13 1.33
C ARG A 46 8.37 19.90 0.08
N ASP A 47 9.34 20.39 -0.69
CA ASP A 47 9.12 21.29 -1.83
C ASP A 47 9.38 20.59 -3.17
N HIS A 48 9.36 19.25 -3.19
CA HIS A 48 9.57 18.51 -4.42
C HIS A 48 8.40 18.76 -5.40
N PRO A 49 8.64 19.22 -6.64
CA PRO A 49 7.59 19.67 -7.57
C PRO A 49 6.59 18.57 -7.95
N LEU A 50 7.03 17.31 -7.96
CA LEU A 50 6.17 16.14 -8.24
C LEU A 50 5.34 15.65 -7.04
N ILE A 51 5.55 16.18 -5.84
CA ILE A 51 4.86 15.76 -4.61
C ILE A 51 3.92 16.87 -4.13
N GLY A 52 4.36 18.12 -4.23
CA GLY A 52 3.65 19.26 -3.67
C GLY A 52 3.70 19.28 -2.13
N PRO A 53 2.85 20.09 -1.49
CA PRO A 53 2.92 20.29 -0.05
C PRO A 53 2.56 19.02 0.73
N LEU A 54 3.25 18.83 1.85
CA LEU A 54 2.94 17.81 2.84
C LEU A 54 1.96 18.36 3.87
N ALA A 55 1.00 17.55 4.28
CA ALA A 55 0.08 17.88 5.36
C ALA A 55 0.76 17.84 6.75
N GLY A 56 1.88 17.12 6.86
CA GLY A 56 2.77 17.20 8.02
C GLY A 56 4.02 16.35 7.88
N SER A 57 5.05 16.66 8.68
CA SER A 57 6.33 15.96 8.67
C SER A 57 6.85 15.78 10.09
N TRP A 58 7.28 14.56 10.42
CA TRP A 58 7.80 14.17 11.72
C TRP A 58 9.09 13.36 11.57
N VAL A 59 9.89 13.35 12.62
CA VAL A 59 11.09 12.52 12.75
C VAL A 59 11.05 11.77 14.06
N VAL A 60 11.52 10.52 14.04
CA VAL A 60 11.76 9.76 15.26
C VAL A 60 13.20 10.02 15.71
N VAL A 61 13.34 10.60 16.90
CA VAL A 61 14.64 10.90 17.52
C VAL A 61 14.87 9.90 18.65
N LYS A 62 16.10 9.38 18.74
CA LYS A 62 16.56 8.59 19.88
C LYS A 62 17.66 9.36 20.58
N ASP A 63 17.44 9.72 21.83
CA ASP A 63 18.43 10.39 22.64
C ASP A 63 19.61 9.46 22.93
N GLY A 64 20.83 9.99 22.80
CA GLY A 64 22.06 9.19 22.89
C GLY A 64 22.46 8.83 24.31
N GLU A 65 22.04 9.61 25.30
CA GLU A 65 22.43 9.44 26.71
C GLU A 65 21.38 8.63 27.48
N SER A 66 20.11 9.04 27.40
CA SER A 66 18.99 8.39 28.07
C SER A 66 18.44 7.18 27.30
N GLY A 67 18.65 7.13 25.98
CA GLY A 67 18.04 6.13 25.11
C GLY A 67 16.54 6.35 24.84
N GLU A 68 15.96 7.46 25.32
CA GLU A 68 14.56 7.82 25.11
C GLU A 68 14.25 8.01 23.62
N ILE A 69 13.06 7.58 23.19
CA ILE A 69 12.62 7.70 21.80
C ILE A 69 11.37 8.59 21.75
N ALA A 70 11.43 9.65 20.96
CA ALA A 70 10.35 10.60 20.75
C ALA A 70 10.04 10.78 19.26
N VAL A 71 8.79 11.15 18.95
CA VAL A 71 8.36 11.54 17.61
C VAL A 71 8.03 13.01 17.61
N GLU A 72 8.77 13.79 16.84
CA GLU A 72 8.73 15.25 16.90
C GLU A 72 8.43 15.86 15.52
N PRO A 73 7.69 16.97 15.44
CA PRO A 73 7.54 17.72 14.20
C PRO A 73 8.91 18.13 13.66
N THR A 74 9.07 18.07 12.34
CA THR A 74 10.34 18.44 11.73
C THR A 74 10.18 19.29 10.48
N THR A 75 11.15 20.16 10.24
CA THR A 75 11.35 20.85 8.97
C THR A 75 12.40 20.18 8.11
N THR A 76 13.12 19.20 8.66
CA THR A 76 14.11 18.44 7.90
C THR A 76 13.40 17.47 6.97
N GLY A 77 13.77 17.51 5.69
CA GLY A 77 13.19 16.66 4.66
C GLY A 77 13.79 15.24 4.64
N ASP A 78 13.76 14.63 3.46
CA ASP A 78 14.35 13.33 3.22
C ASP A 78 15.89 13.38 3.19
N THR A 79 16.54 12.40 3.84
CA THR A 79 18.01 12.27 3.89
C THR A 79 18.57 11.26 2.89
N CYS A 80 17.70 10.50 2.21
CA CYS A 80 18.10 9.41 1.32
C CYS A 80 17.51 9.54 -0.08
N GLY A 81 16.28 10.04 -0.21
CA GLY A 81 15.50 10.08 -1.45
C GLY A 81 14.43 8.98 -1.55
N HIS A 82 14.52 7.93 -0.74
CA HIS A 82 13.63 6.78 -0.84
C HIS A 82 12.19 7.10 -0.41
N GLY A 83 12.01 7.81 0.70
CA GLY A 83 10.69 8.26 1.12
C GLY A 83 10.09 9.30 0.16
N THR A 84 10.92 10.18 -0.43
CA THR A 84 10.52 11.10 -1.50
C THR A 84 10.01 10.34 -2.72
N ALA A 85 10.72 9.29 -3.16
CA ALA A 85 10.26 8.41 -4.22
C ALA A 85 8.90 7.77 -3.91
N CYS A 86 8.72 7.26 -2.68
CA CYS A 86 7.47 6.66 -2.25
C CYS A 86 6.31 7.66 -2.23
N ALA A 87 6.50 8.84 -1.63
CA ALA A 87 5.51 9.91 -1.61
C ALA A 87 5.11 10.38 -3.01
N GLY A 88 6.06 10.44 -3.95
CA GLY A 88 5.76 10.75 -5.34
C GLY A 88 4.87 9.75 -6.05
N ILE A 89 5.09 8.45 -5.80
CA ILE A 89 4.23 7.40 -6.36
C ILE A 89 2.84 7.46 -5.74
N VAL A 90 2.74 7.69 -4.43
CA VAL A 90 1.45 7.94 -3.76
C VAL A 90 0.75 9.13 -4.40
N ARG A 91 1.43 10.28 -4.56
CA ARG A 91 0.86 11.49 -5.17
C ARG A 91 0.41 11.23 -6.61
N ARG A 92 1.19 10.52 -7.42
CA ARG A 92 0.79 10.19 -8.81
C ARG A 92 -0.49 9.37 -8.85
N THR A 93 -0.63 8.41 -7.94
CA THR A 93 -1.76 7.48 -7.92
C THR A 93 -3.01 8.11 -7.28
N ALA A 94 -2.83 8.88 -6.21
CA ALA A 94 -3.88 9.55 -5.44
C ALA A 94 -3.58 11.06 -5.37
N PRO A 95 -3.83 11.82 -6.45
CA PRO A 95 -3.35 13.20 -6.61
C PRO A 95 -3.83 14.17 -5.54
N GLU A 96 -4.94 13.89 -4.86
CA GLU A 96 -5.54 14.80 -3.89
C GLU A 96 -5.55 14.25 -2.47
N CYS A 97 -4.83 13.16 -2.20
CA CYS A 97 -4.65 12.69 -0.82
C CYS A 97 -3.75 13.64 -0.01
N GLU A 98 -3.91 13.60 1.30
CA GLU A 98 -3.04 14.29 2.24
C GLU A 98 -1.83 13.41 2.53
N ILE A 99 -0.64 13.86 2.15
CA ILE A 99 0.60 13.12 2.39
C ILE A 99 1.25 13.61 3.68
N HIS A 100 1.48 12.69 4.59
CA HIS A 100 2.23 12.87 5.82
C HIS A 100 3.54 12.07 5.75
N SER A 101 4.59 12.57 6.38
CA SER A 101 5.90 11.90 6.42
C SER A 101 6.35 11.63 7.85
N VAL A 102 6.75 10.40 8.14
CA VAL A 102 7.42 10.03 9.39
C VAL A 102 8.78 9.45 9.05
N ARG A 103 9.84 10.17 9.40
CA ARG A 103 11.21 9.74 9.15
C ARG A 103 11.69 8.80 10.25
N VAL A 104 11.90 7.54 9.88
CA VAL A 104 12.43 6.45 10.73
C VAL A 104 13.79 5.94 10.23
N LEU A 105 14.23 6.37 9.06
CA LEU A 105 15.54 6.08 8.49
C LEU A 105 16.34 7.38 8.32
N GLY A 106 17.61 7.37 8.69
CA GLY A 106 18.58 8.42 8.45
C GLY A 106 19.40 8.19 7.18
N GLU A 107 20.59 8.80 7.12
CA GLU A 107 21.50 8.67 5.99
C GLU A 107 21.88 7.21 5.71
N ARG A 108 22.06 6.86 4.43
CA ARG A 108 22.43 5.50 3.98
C ARG A 108 21.48 4.40 4.47
N PHE A 109 20.19 4.70 4.64
CA PHE A 109 19.18 3.79 5.19
C PHE A 109 19.49 3.31 6.62
N SER A 110 20.28 4.09 7.37
CA SER A 110 20.57 3.77 8.77
C SER A 110 19.32 3.96 9.62
N GLY A 111 18.94 2.94 10.38
CA GLY A 111 17.78 2.99 11.27
C GLY A 111 17.84 1.81 12.22
N THR A 112 17.42 2.03 13.46
CA THR A 112 17.29 0.93 14.43
C THR A 112 15.88 0.39 14.40
N GLY A 113 15.71 -0.88 14.74
CA GLY A 113 14.36 -1.46 14.84
C GLY A 113 13.49 -0.75 15.87
N ASP A 114 14.08 -0.19 16.94
CA ASP A 114 13.35 0.56 17.97
C ASP A 114 12.78 1.88 17.39
N VAL A 115 13.57 2.58 16.57
CA VAL A 115 13.15 3.81 15.86
C VAL A 115 12.03 3.51 14.86
N LEU A 116 12.14 2.41 14.11
CA LEU A 116 11.07 1.94 13.24
C LEU A 116 9.79 1.64 14.02
N MET A 117 9.91 0.89 15.12
CA MET A 117 8.77 0.52 15.96
C MET A 117 8.06 1.75 16.51
N ALA A 118 8.80 2.74 17.02
CA ALA A 118 8.23 3.97 17.55
C ALA A 118 7.51 4.79 16.47
N GLY A 119 8.12 4.95 15.29
CA GLY A 119 7.50 5.69 14.18
C GLY A 119 6.23 5.02 13.64
N LEU A 120 6.25 3.70 13.48
CA LEU A 120 5.07 2.95 13.04
C LEU A 120 3.97 2.99 14.12
N ARG A 121 4.33 2.82 15.39
CA ARG A 121 3.39 2.89 16.53
C ARG A 121 2.68 4.24 16.54
N TRP A 122 3.46 5.33 16.47
CA TRP A 122 2.92 6.67 16.41
C TRP A 122 1.98 6.86 15.20
N ALA A 123 2.34 6.38 14.01
CA ALA A 123 1.47 6.48 12.84
C ALA A 123 0.13 5.76 13.03
N VAL A 124 0.12 4.59 13.66
CA VAL A 124 -1.11 3.84 13.98
C VAL A 124 -1.95 4.57 15.05
N GLU A 125 -1.30 5.20 16.03
CA GLU A 125 -1.97 6.01 17.06
C GLU A 125 -2.60 7.29 16.48
N GLN A 126 -1.99 7.89 15.46
CA GLN A 126 -2.54 9.05 14.73
C GLN A 126 -3.74 8.71 13.82
N ARG A 127 -4.11 7.43 13.72
CA ARG A 127 -5.24 6.94 12.91
C ARG A 127 -5.18 7.43 11.46
N PHE A 128 -4.01 7.32 10.82
CA PHE A 128 -3.93 7.51 9.37
C PHE A 128 -4.82 6.49 8.67
N ASP A 129 -5.42 6.87 7.54
CA ASP A 129 -6.25 5.95 6.77
C ASP A 129 -5.38 4.88 6.09
N VAL A 130 -4.23 5.30 5.55
CA VAL A 130 -3.24 4.43 4.90
C VAL A 130 -1.84 4.75 5.42
N VAL A 131 -1.08 3.72 5.77
CA VAL A 131 0.34 3.79 6.10
C VAL A 131 1.12 3.03 5.02
N ASN A 132 1.94 3.75 4.25
CA ASN A 132 2.90 3.16 3.34
C ASN A 132 4.19 2.80 4.09
N LEU A 133 4.52 1.51 4.10
CA LEU A 133 5.71 0.97 4.74
C LEU A 133 6.56 0.21 3.71
N SER A 134 7.35 0.96 2.94
CA SER A 134 8.24 0.44 1.90
C SER A 134 9.58 -0.11 2.44
N LEU A 135 9.53 -0.67 3.64
CA LEU A 135 10.66 -1.20 4.39
C LEU A 135 10.21 -2.39 5.23
N SER A 136 11.15 -3.22 5.66
CA SER A 136 10.88 -4.35 6.54
C SER A 136 12.07 -4.65 7.43
N THR A 137 11.88 -5.44 8.48
CA THR A 137 12.96 -5.90 9.36
C THR A 137 13.06 -7.42 9.35
N THR A 138 14.29 -7.93 9.28
CA THR A 138 14.61 -9.36 9.41
C THR A 138 14.83 -9.77 10.87
N ARG A 139 14.81 -8.80 11.81
CA ARG A 139 15.02 -9.05 13.23
C ARG A 139 13.77 -9.63 13.88
N THR A 140 13.76 -10.94 14.06
CA THR A 140 12.64 -11.73 14.62
C THR A 140 12.18 -11.26 16.00
N ARG A 141 13.05 -10.64 16.81
CA ARG A 141 12.68 -10.08 18.12
C ARG A 141 11.54 -9.06 18.07
N PHE A 142 11.36 -8.37 16.93
CA PHE A 142 10.28 -7.39 16.75
C PHE A 142 9.01 -8.00 16.14
N ALA A 143 9.04 -9.28 15.71
CA ALA A 143 7.94 -9.86 14.94
C ALA A 143 6.62 -9.88 15.72
N GLN A 144 6.65 -10.27 17.00
CA GLN A 144 5.44 -10.31 17.84
C GLN A 144 4.86 -8.92 18.10
N GLU A 145 5.73 -7.93 18.34
CA GLU A 145 5.31 -6.55 18.57
C GLU A 145 4.75 -5.93 17.29
N LEU A 146 5.41 -6.14 16.14
CA LEU A 146 4.91 -5.70 14.83
C LEU A 146 3.57 -6.36 14.49
N HIS A 147 3.38 -7.64 14.82
CA HIS A 147 2.11 -8.34 14.60
C HIS A 147 1.00 -7.71 15.43
N SER A 148 1.25 -7.50 16.73
CA SER A 148 0.26 -6.88 17.63
C SER A 148 -0.10 -5.46 17.18
N LEU A 149 0.89 -4.71 16.68
CA LEU A 149 0.68 -3.36 16.15
C LEU A 149 -0.07 -3.37 14.82
N ALA A 150 0.22 -4.30 13.92
CA ALA A 150 -0.48 -4.47 12.65
C ALA A 150 -1.95 -4.85 12.88
N ASP A 151 -2.24 -5.74 13.83
CA ASP A 151 -3.61 -6.08 14.21
C ASP A 151 -4.35 -4.87 14.81
N SER A 152 -3.66 -4.11 15.67
CA SER A 152 -4.22 -2.87 16.23
C SER A 152 -4.58 -1.86 15.14
N ALA A 153 -3.72 -1.71 14.12
CA ALA A 153 -3.99 -0.86 12.97
C ALA A 153 -5.19 -1.37 12.16
N TYR A 154 -5.22 -2.68 11.88
CA TYR A 154 -6.29 -3.33 11.13
C TYR A 154 -7.67 -3.11 11.78
N PHE A 155 -7.80 -3.35 13.09
CA PHE A 155 -9.05 -3.14 13.83
C PHE A 155 -9.40 -1.65 13.99
N ALA A 156 -8.39 -0.78 14.00
CA ALA A 156 -8.58 0.66 14.00
C ALA A 156 -8.90 1.26 12.64
N ARG A 157 -8.95 0.44 11.57
CA ARG A 157 -9.17 0.88 10.18
C ARG A 157 -8.03 1.73 9.61
N THR A 158 -6.83 1.62 10.18
CA THR A 158 -5.57 2.10 9.59
C THR A 158 -4.97 0.99 8.74
N VAL A 159 -4.95 1.18 7.43
CA VAL A 159 -4.46 0.17 6.49
C VAL A 159 -2.95 0.29 6.36
N ILE A 160 -2.21 -0.74 6.76
CA ILE A 160 -0.77 -0.81 6.51
C ILE A 160 -0.54 -1.53 5.18
N VAL A 161 0.17 -0.87 4.27
CA VAL A 161 0.63 -1.45 2.99
C VAL A 161 2.14 -1.64 3.09
N ALA A 162 2.60 -2.88 3.01
CA ALA A 162 3.97 -3.25 3.32
C ALA A 162 4.67 -3.99 2.18
N SER A 163 5.90 -3.58 1.87
CA SER A 163 6.70 -4.19 0.81
C SER A 163 7.23 -5.56 1.23
N ALA A 164 7.12 -6.55 0.36
CA ALA A 164 7.90 -7.77 0.47
C ALA A 164 9.40 -7.48 0.25
N HIS A 165 10.27 -8.29 0.86
CA HIS A 165 11.71 -8.09 0.73
C HIS A 165 12.18 -8.23 -0.73
N ASN A 166 13.17 -7.46 -1.18
CA ASN A 166 13.67 -7.54 -2.57
C ASN A 166 14.52 -8.81 -2.84
N THR A 167 14.82 -9.57 -1.79
CA THR A 167 15.58 -10.82 -1.81
C THR A 167 14.76 -11.90 -1.09
N PRO A 168 15.04 -13.20 -1.31
CA PRO A 168 14.29 -14.31 -0.69
C PRO A 168 14.61 -14.48 0.81
N VAL A 169 14.39 -13.43 1.59
CA VAL A 169 14.59 -13.40 3.04
C VAL A 169 13.26 -13.10 3.70
N GLU A 170 13.00 -13.78 4.81
CA GLU A 170 11.82 -13.50 5.62
C GLU A 170 12.01 -12.20 6.39
N SER A 171 10.99 -11.35 6.32
CA SER A 171 10.96 -10.08 7.02
C SER A 171 9.53 -9.69 7.36
N PHE A 172 9.39 -8.72 8.25
CA PHE A 172 8.11 -8.27 8.79
C PHE A 172 7.93 -6.76 8.55
N PRO A 173 6.69 -6.26 8.39
CA PRO A 173 5.40 -6.94 8.67
C PRO A 173 4.67 -7.54 7.46
N TRP A 174 5.20 -7.49 6.23
CA TRP A 174 4.49 -7.90 5.01
C TRP A 174 3.95 -9.34 5.02
N ARG A 175 4.44 -10.21 5.91
CA ARG A 175 3.95 -11.59 6.08
C ARG A 175 2.62 -11.70 6.85
N PHE A 176 2.18 -10.64 7.51
CA PHE A 176 1.00 -10.69 8.36
C PHE A 176 -0.29 -10.52 7.56
N ALA A 177 -1.31 -11.31 7.87
CA ALA A 177 -2.61 -11.22 7.20
C ALA A 177 -3.32 -9.88 7.46
N SER A 178 -2.97 -9.17 8.53
CA SER A 178 -3.52 -7.86 8.90
C SER A 178 -2.96 -6.69 8.07
N VAL A 179 -1.89 -6.91 7.28
CA VAL A 179 -1.34 -5.89 6.35
C VAL A 179 -1.64 -6.25 4.90
N ILE A 180 -1.62 -5.26 4.01
CA ILE A 180 -1.64 -5.50 2.55
C ILE A 180 -0.20 -5.72 2.09
N SER A 181 0.12 -6.93 1.64
CA SER A 181 1.49 -7.29 1.24
C SER A 181 1.73 -7.10 -0.27
N VAL A 182 2.83 -6.43 -0.61
CA VAL A 182 3.07 -5.96 -1.99
C VAL A 182 4.43 -6.37 -2.53
N GLY A 183 4.43 -6.99 -3.71
CA GLY A 183 5.59 -7.22 -4.57
C GLY A 183 5.55 -6.37 -5.84
N SER A 184 6.59 -6.46 -6.67
CA SER A 184 6.65 -5.76 -7.96
C SER A 184 6.37 -6.67 -9.17
N HIS A 185 5.82 -6.10 -10.24
CA HIS A 185 5.80 -6.66 -11.60
C HIS A 185 6.52 -5.73 -12.59
N GLN A 186 6.69 -6.21 -13.84
CA GLN A 186 7.40 -5.52 -14.92
C GLN A 186 6.51 -5.05 -16.08
N GLU A 187 5.19 -5.23 -15.99
CA GLU A 187 4.25 -4.72 -16.99
C GLU A 187 4.44 -3.21 -17.23
N ASP A 188 4.28 -2.80 -18.49
CA ASP A 188 4.45 -1.41 -18.93
C ASP A 188 3.29 -0.49 -18.50
N ASP A 189 2.11 -1.06 -18.20
CA ASP A 189 0.95 -0.29 -17.74
C ASP A 189 1.17 0.20 -16.30
N PRO A 190 1.29 1.53 -16.08
CA PRO A 190 1.54 2.10 -14.76
C PRO A 190 0.31 2.09 -13.85
N GLU A 191 -0.89 1.81 -14.37
CA GLU A 191 -2.15 1.72 -13.61
C GLU A 191 -2.58 0.26 -13.37
N LEU A 192 -1.70 -0.69 -13.70
CA LEU A 192 -1.98 -2.10 -13.52
C LEU A 192 -1.53 -2.59 -12.13
N HIS A 193 -2.39 -3.36 -11.47
CA HIS A 193 -2.02 -4.22 -10.35
C HIS A 193 -2.53 -5.63 -10.58
N LEU A 194 -1.84 -6.59 -9.97
CA LEU A 194 -2.15 -8.01 -10.03
C LEU A 194 -2.40 -8.56 -8.63
N TYR A 195 -3.19 -9.62 -8.56
CA TYR A 195 -3.32 -10.43 -7.36
C TYR A 195 -2.47 -11.69 -7.50
N ASN A 196 -1.83 -12.13 -6.42
CA ASN A 196 -1.04 -13.35 -6.43
C ASN A 196 -1.93 -14.58 -6.16
N PRO A 197 -2.02 -15.55 -7.09
CA PRO A 197 -2.76 -16.79 -6.85
C PRO A 197 -2.15 -17.67 -5.75
N ASP A 198 -0.86 -17.50 -5.47
CA ASP A 198 -0.09 -18.30 -4.51
C ASP A 198 0.52 -17.42 -3.41
N PRO A 199 -0.26 -16.93 -2.42
CA PRO A 199 0.23 -16.11 -1.31
C PRO A 199 1.49 -16.71 -0.65
N PRO A 200 2.44 -15.86 -0.25
CA PRO A 200 2.11 -14.91 0.81
C PRO A 200 2.21 -13.42 0.46
N VAL A 201 2.77 -13.07 -0.69
CA VAL A 201 2.53 -11.73 -1.27
C VAL A 201 1.10 -11.73 -1.79
N GLU A 202 0.30 -10.71 -1.48
CA GLU A 202 -1.09 -10.61 -1.93
C GLU A 202 -1.20 -9.91 -3.29
N PHE A 203 -0.48 -8.80 -3.46
CA PHE A 203 -0.59 -7.96 -4.66
C PHE A 203 0.76 -7.68 -5.31
N PHE A 204 0.75 -7.51 -6.63
CA PHE A 204 1.87 -6.96 -7.37
C PHE A 204 1.49 -5.60 -7.97
N GLY A 205 2.40 -4.64 -7.92
CA GLY A 205 2.27 -3.34 -8.59
C GLY A 205 3.53 -2.96 -9.39
N PRO A 206 3.52 -1.80 -10.08
CA PRO A 206 4.66 -1.33 -10.86
C PRO A 206 5.85 -1.04 -9.94
N GLY A 207 6.92 -1.81 -10.08
CA GLY A 207 8.13 -1.62 -9.25
C GLY A 207 9.42 -2.03 -9.95
N GLN A 208 9.37 -2.42 -11.22
CA GLN A 208 10.54 -2.77 -12.02
C GLN A 208 10.82 -1.64 -13.03
N ASN A 209 12.06 -1.11 -13.02
CA ASN A 209 12.51 -0.06 -13.95
C ASN A 209 11.61 1.20 -13.96
N VAL A 210 11.12 1.61 -12.80
CA VAL A 210 10.19 2.73 -12.62
C VAL A 210 10.93 4.06 -12.46
N THR A 211 10.39 5.12 -13.05
CA THR A 211 10.85 6.51 -12.85
C THR A 211 10.16 7.10 -11.62
N VAL A 212 10.95 7.58 -10.66
CA VAL A 212 10.48 8.09 -9.36
C VAL A 212 11.16 9.42 -9.02
N PRO A 213 10.50 10.31 -8.25
CA PRO A 213 11.14 11.52 -7.76
C PRO A 213 12.28 11.20 -6.78
N TRP A 214 13.23 12.11 -6.68
CA TRP A 214 14.42 11.99 -5.87
C TRP A 214 14.93 13.35 -5.39
N LEU A 215 15.87 13.35 -4.45
CA LEU A 215 16.38 14.56 -3.81
C LEU A 215 16.82 15.65 -4.79
N GLY A 216 16.43 16.88 -4.47
CA GLY A 216 16.79 18.10 -5.20
C GLY A 216 15.89 18.33 -6.41
N GLY A 217 14.63 17.93 -6.33
CA GLY A 217 13.65 18.07 -7.41
C GLY A 217 13.93 17.20 -8.65
N ARG A 218 14.73 16.14 -8.51
CA ARG A 218 15.16 15.28 -9.63
C ARG A 218 14.28 14.05 -9.75
N THR A 219 14.53 13.26 -10.78
CA THR A 219 13.97 11.91 -10.92
C THR A 219 15.07 10.90 -11.19
N ILE A 220 14.91 9.67 -10.71
CA ILE A 220 15.78 8.54 -11.04
C ILE A 220 14.96 7.38 -11.59
N ARG A 221 15.63 6.43 -12.25
CA ARG A 221 15.04 5.16 -12.65
C ARG A 221 15.58 4.04 -11.79
N THR A 222 14.70 3.24 -11.20
CA THR A 222 15.07 2.27 -10.15
C THR A 222 14.10 1.07 -10.11
N THR A 223 14.43 0.08 -9.29
CA THR A 223 13.69 -1.18 -9.17
C THR A 223 13.59 -1.60 -7.71
N GLY A 224 12.40 -2.06 -7.29
CA GLY A 224 12.16 -2.63 -5.97
C GLY A 224 10.67 -2.74 -5.62
N ASN A 225 10.34 -3.72 -4.79
CA ASN A 225 9.00 -3.86 -4.19
C ASN A 225 8.60 -2.62 -3.38
N SER A 226 9.60 -1.91 -2.83
CA SER A 226 9.44 -0.61 -2.17
C SER A 226 8.76 0.44 -3.03
N PHE A 227 8.82 0.35 -4.36
CA PHE A 227 8.16 1.28 -5.28
C PHE A 227 6.78 0.78 -5.77
N ALA A 228 6.53 -0.52 -5.74
CA ALA A 228 5.19 -1.07 -5.96
C ALA A 228 4.25 -0.82 -4.77
N THR A 229 4.79 -0.83 -3.55
CA THR A 229 4.06 -0.59 -2.29
C THR A 229 3.31 0.76 -2.25
N PRO A 230 3.95 1.92 -2.55
CA PRO A 230 3.27 3.21 -2.55
C PRO A 230 2.24 3.35 -3.66
N TYR A 231 2.37 2.59 -4.75
CA TYR A 231 1.33 2.52 -5.76
C TYR A 231 0.05 1.87 -5.21
N VAL A 232 0.18 0.70 -4.57
CA VAL A 232 -0.96 0.05 -3.90
C VAL A 232 -1.51 0.90 -2.74
N ALA A 233 -0.67 1.61 -2.00
CA ALA A 233 -1.11 2.58 -0.99
C ALA A 233 -1.93 3.73 -1.60
N GLY A 234 -1.52 4.22 -2.78
CA GLY A 234 -2.29 5.19 -3.56
C GLY A 234 -3.64 4.63 -4.02
N LEU A 235 -3.69 3.39 -4.52
CA LEU A 235 -4.96 2.72 -4.87
C LEU A 235 -5.88 2.61 -3.65
N CYS A 236 -5.34 2.26 -2.48
CA CYS A 236 -6.08 2.25 -1.22
C CYS A 236 -6.71 3.62 -0.95
N ALA A 237 -5.93 4.70 -1.11
CA ALA A 237 -6.44 6.06 -0.91
C ALA A 237 -7.54 6.44 -1.90
N ARG A 238 -7.43 6.06 -3.18
CA ARG A 238 -8.50 6.26 -4.17
C ARG A 238 -9.79 5.58 -3.73
N VAL A 239 -9.73 4.30 -3.38
CA VAL A 239 -10.91 3.54 -2.95
C VAL A 239 -11.52 4.14 -1.69
N LEU A 240 -10.71 4.49 -0.70
CA LEU A 240 -11.17 5.10 0.54
C LEU A 240 -11.77 6.50 0.33
N SER A 241 -11.31 7.29 -0.65
CA SER A 241 -11.92 8.59 -0.96
C SER A 241 -13.36 8.46 -1.48
N ALA A 242 -13.67 7.35 -2.17
CA ALA A 242 -15.00 7.01 -2.63
C ALA A 242 -15.84 6.28 -1.56
N HIS A 243 -15.19 5.50 -0.70
CA HIS A 243 -15.83 4.67 0.31
C HIS A 243 -15.13 4.81 1.68
N PRO A 244 -15.26 5.96 2.38
CA PRO A 244 -14.46 6.27 3.58
C PRO A 244 -14.70 5.30 4.75
N ARG A 245 -15.81 4.55 4.69
CA ARG A 245 -16.21 3.59 5.72
C ARG A 245 -15.78 2.14 5.45
N MET A 246 -15.06 1.86 4.36
CA MET A 246 -14.53 0.52 4.13
C MET A 246 -13.57 0.09 5.25
N THR A 247 -13.65 -1.16 5.66
CA THR A 247 -12.66 -1.80 6.53
C THR A 247 -11.47 -2.30 5.72
N ALA A 248 -10.36 -2.65 6.38
CA ALA A 248 -9.19 -3.23 5.72
C ALA A 248 -9.55 -4.52 4.93
N PHE A 249 -10.43 -5.37 5.48
CA PHE A 249 -10.97 -6.54 4.77
C PHE A 249 -11.71 -6.16 3.48
N GLN A 250 -12.64 -5.20 3.56
CA GLN A 250 -13.41 -4.76 2.39
C GLN A 250 -12.51 -4.12 1.34
N LEU A 251 -11.49 -3.39 1.77
CA LEU A 251 -10.51 -2.77 0.88
C LEU A 251 -9.65 -3.81 0.18
N LYS A 252 -9.14 -4.82 0.91
CA LYS A 252 -8.43 -5.97 0.32
C LYS A 252 -9.28 -6.66 -0.74
N ASN A 253 -10.56 -6.90 -0.46
CA ASN A 253 -11.48 -7.50 -1.42
C ASN A 253 -11.71 -6.59 -2.64
N ALA A 254 -11.82 -5.27 -2.45
CA ALA A 254 -11.97 -4.33 -3.56
C ALA A 254 -10.74 -4.36 -4.49
N LEU A 255 -9.52 -4.35 -3.92
CA LEU A 255 -8.28 -4.48 -4.67
C LEU A 255 -8.18 -5.81 -5.41
N TYR A 256 -8.60 -6.91 -4.75
CA TYR A 256 -8.66 -8.24 -5.37
C TYR A 256 -9.57 -8.24 -6.60
N LEU A 257 -10.83 -7.82 -6.45
CA LEU A 257 -11.81 -7.86 -7.54
C LEU A 257 -11.47 -6.90 -8.69
N SER A 258 -10.65 -5.87 -8.45
CA SER A 258 -10.18 -4.95 -9.48
C SER A 258 -8.83 -5.32 -10.11
N ALA A 259 -8.17 -6.39 -9.66
CA ALA A 259 -6.86 -6.79 -10.19
C ALA A 259 -6.96 -7.27 -11.64
N ALA A 260 -5.96 -6.91 -12.47
CA ALA A 260 -6.02 -7.12 -13.91
C ALA A 260 -5.93 -8.60 -14.34
N ASN A 261 -5.55 -9.52 -13.45
CA ASN A 261 -5.55 -10.96 -13.68
C ASN A 261 -6.78 -11.69 -13.09
N VAL A 262 -7.68 -10.96 -12.40
CA VAL A 262 -8.92 -11.53 -11.87
C VAL A 262 -10.00 -11.49 -12.94
N ARG A 263 -10.52 -12.66 -13.30
CA ARG A 263 -11.57 -12.86 -14.31
C ARG A 263 -12.87 -13.21 -13.58
N HIS A 264 -13.90 -12.43 -13.82
CA HIS A 264 -15.20 -12.65 -13.21
C HIS A 264 -15.97 -13.72 -13.99
N ALA A 265 -16.46 -14.74 -13.29
CA ALA A 265 -17.36 -15.72 -13.87
C ALA A 265 -18.62 -15.03 -14.44
N PRO A 266 -19.21 -15.55 -15.53
CA PRO A 266 -20.51 -15.08 -16.00
C PRO A 266 -21.55 -15.21 -14.89
N ARG A 267 -22.40 -14.19 -14.70
CA ARG A 267 -23.54 -14.34 -13.77
C ARG A 267 -24.45 -15.45 -14.29
N PRO A 268 -24.93 -16.36 -13.42
CA PRO A 268 -25.97 -17.29 -13.83
C PRO A 268 -27.18 -16.48 -14.32
N SER A 269 -27.65 -16.77 -15.52
CA SER A 269 -28.83 -16.13 -16.11
C SER A 269 -30.03 -16.34 -15.19
N SER A 270 -30.61 -15.27 -14.67
CA SER A 270 -31.91 -15.32 -14.00
C SER A 270 -33.02 -15.52 -15.04
N THR A 271 -33.07 -16.69 -15.66
CA THR A 271 -34.30 -17.14 -16.30
C THR A 271 -35.19 -17.66 -15.18
N PRO A 272 -36.37 -17.08 -14.92
CA PRO A 272 -37.32 -17.71 -14.03
C PRO A 272 -37.64 -19.08 -14.62
N ALA A 273 -37.57 -20.14 -13.81
CA ALA A 273 -38.17 -21.41 -14.19
C ALA A 273 -39.61 -21.12 -14.62
N GLY A 274 -39.90 -21.36 -15.90
CA GLY A 274 -41.21 -21.10 -16.48
C GLY A 274 -42.28 -21.74 -15.62
N ASP A 275 -43.21 -20.90 -15.18
CA ASP A 275 -44.51 -21.32 -14.67
C ASP A 275 -45.21 -22.05 -15.81
N THR A 276 -45.10 -23.38 -15.86
CA THR A 276 -45.95 -24.21 -16.72
C THR A 276 -47.33 -24.25 -16.07
N ARG A 277 -48.09 -23.18 -16.30
CA ARG A 277 -49.55 -23.23 -16.36
C ARG A 277 -49.91 -22.92 -17.79
N ASP A 278 -50.15 -23.97 -18.56
CA ASP A 278 -51.03 -23.87 -19.71
C ASP A 278 -52.21 -24.79 -19.46
N ASP A 279 -53.33 -24.12 -19.27
CA ASP A 279 -54.65 -24.66 -19.07
C ASP A 279 -55.11 -25.29 -20.40
N SER A 280 -55.37 -26.59 -20.39
CA SER A 280 -56.20 -27.21 -21.43
C SER A 280 -57.55 -27.58 -20.85
N GLU A 281 -58.46 -26.61 -20.87
CA GLU A 281 -59.88 -26.89 -21.02
C GLU A 281 -60.12 -27.44 -22.43
N ASN A 282 -60.52 -28.72 -22.51
CA ASN A 282 -61.59 -29.18 -23.40
C ASN A 282 -62.18 -30.49 -22.88
#